data_AF-A0A497A0U1-F1
#
_entry.id   AF-A0A497A0U1-F1
#
_cell.length_a   1.000
_cell.length_b   1.000
_cell.length_c   1.000
_cell.angle_alpha   90.00
_cell.angle_beta   90.00
_cell.angle_gamma   90.00
#
_symmetry.space_group_name_H-M   'P 1'
#
loop_
_entity.id
_entity.type
_entity.pdbx_description
1 polymer ?
#
loop_
_entity_poly.entity_id
_entity_poly.type
_entity_poly.pdbx_seq_one_letter_code
_entity_poly.pdbx_strand_id
1 'polypeptide(L)'
;CGQGLPAPGPAGEEAGGSRNRVELWVTPEGFRPPARPDVVRLIRSGCGAAGVAALGETLPRVTGDLRVAAEVLLGLGQALREGQQAHHSAGGTHAAGLFTATGELAVVAEDIGRHNALDKVIGYCLLRRIPLADKVLVTTGRASYEMALKAVRAGIPIVATISAPTSLAVQLAEDRELTLIGYLRGGRMNVYTHSRRVMT
;
A
#
# COMPACT_ATOMS: atom_id res chain seq x y z
N CYS A 1 0.18 -3.20 13.16
CA CYS A 1 -1.04 -2.38 13.21
C CYS A 1 -2.13 -3.11 12.41
N GLY A 2 -3.28 -3.39 13.02
CA GLY A 2 -4.42 -4.00 12.32
C GLY A 2 -4.69 -5.49 12.57
N GLN A 3 -4.34 -6.03 13.75
CA GLN A 3 -5.14 -7.16 14.25
C GLN A 3 -6.47 -6.56 14.68
N GLY A 4 -7.57 -6.95 14.03
CA GLY A 4 -8.90 -6.58 14.50
C GLY A 4 -9.03 -7.06 15.94
N LEU A 5 -9.58 -6.22 16.82
CA LEU A 5 -9.94 -6.66 18.16
C LEU A 5 -10.79 -7.95 18.03
N PRO A 6 -10.57 -8.95 18.89
CA PRO A 6 -11.36 -10.18 18.87
C PRO A 6 -12.85 -9.83 18.91
N ALA A 7 -13.67 -10.66 18.26
CA ALA A 7 -15.12 -10.53 18.36
C ALA A 7 -15.50 -10.45 19.85
N PRO A 8 -16.41 -9.55 20.25
CA PRO A 8 -16.78 -9.42 21.64
C PRO A 8 -17.31 -10.77 22.14
N GLY A 9 -16.54 -11.41 23.01
CA GLY A 9 -17.00 -12.53 23.82
C GLY A 9 -17.99 -12.05 24.88
N PRO A 10 -18.71 -12.96 25.55
CA PRO A 10 -19.68 -12.58 26.57
C PRO A 10 -19.00 -11.79 27.68
N ALA A 11 -19.68 -10.70 28.06
CA ALA A 11 -19.15 -9.54 28.75
C ALA A 11 -18.56 -9.82 30.14
N GLY A 12 -17.49 -9.08 30.46
CA GLY A 12 -16.94 -9.03 31.81
C GLY A 12 -15.71 -8.15 31.92
N GLU A 13 -15.77 -6.89 31.45
CA GLU A 13 -14.97 -5.75 31.93
C GLU A 13 -15.35 -4.48 31.13
N GLU A 14 -15.69 -3.41 31.84
CA GLU A 14 -16.12 -2.13 31.27
C GLU A 14 -14.98 -1.45 30.49
N ALA A 15 -15.00 -1.61 29.17
CA ALA A 15 -14.17 -0.81 28.27
C ALA A 15 -14.74 0.63 28.22
N GLY A 16 -13.98 1.58 28.75
CA GLY A 16 -14.30 3.01 28.70
C GLY A 16 -14.74 3.46 27.30
N GLY A 17 -15.80 4.28 27.25
CA GLY A 17 -16.53 4.63 26.03
C GLY A 17 -15.66 5.10 24.85
N SER A 18 -16.17 4.87 23.64
CA SER A 18 -15.50 5.26 22.39
C SER A 18 -15.12 6.74 22.37
N ARG A 19 -13.84 7.03 22.08
CA ARG A 19 -13.32 8.41 21.94
C ARG A 19 -13.84 9.15 20.69
N ASN A 20 -14.53 8.44 19.80
CA ASN A 20 -15.06 8.97 18.55
C ASN A 20 -16.59 8.93 18.59
N ARG A 21 -17.20 9.78 19.43
CA ARG A 21 -18.65 9.97 19.46
C ARG A 21 -18.99 11.18 18.61
N VAL A 22 -19.90 10.99 17.65
CA VAL A 22 -20.44 12.08 16.83
C VAL A 22 -21.93 12.14 17.10
N GLU A 23 -22.41 13.32 17.49
CA GLU A 23 -23.83 13.61 17.63
C GLU A 23 -24.32 14.28 16.34
N LEU A 24 -25.45 13.80 15.83
CA LEU A 24 -26.03 14.27 14.58
C LEU A 24 -27.45 14.73 14.84
N TRP A 25 -27.80 15.90 14.31
CA TRP A 25 -29.16 16.41 14.26
C TRP A 25 -29.67 16.27 12.83
N VAL A 26 -30.85 15.70 12.67
CA VAL A 26 -31.52 15.53 11.37
C VAL A 26 -32.85 16.25 11.36
N THR A 27 -33.31 16.66 10.18
CA THR A 27 -34.67 17.18 10.03
C THR A 27 -35.69 16.04 10.21
N PRO A 28 -36.96 16.34 10.55
CA PRO A 28 -37.98 15.32 10.77
C PRO A 28 -38.15 14.34 9.60
N GLU A 29 -37.93 14.80 8.36
CA GLU A 29 -38.04 14.00 7.14
C GLU A 29 -36.82 13.08 6.92
N GLY A 30 -35.70 13.38 7.57
CA GLY A 30 -34.46 12.59 7.53
C GLY A 30 -34.49 11.39 8.48
N PHE A 31 -35.42 11.37 9.44
CA PHE A 31 -35.58 10.27 10.38
C PHE A 31 -36.55 9.21 9.81
N ARG A 32 -36.05 7.98 9.59
CA ARG A 32 -36.87 6.85 9.16
C ARG A 32 -37.16 5.94 10.37
N PRO A 33 -38.39 5.87 10.89
CA PRO A 33 -38.75 5.09 12.09
C PRO A 33 -38.38 3.59 12.07
N PRO A 34 -38.40 2.86 10.93
CA PRO A 34 -37.96 1.46 10.94
C PRO A 34 -36.43 1.29 10.92
N ALA A 35 -35.67 2.39 10.90
CA ALA A 35 -34.22 2.31 11.01
C ALA A 35 -33.89 1.84 12.42
N ARG A 36 -33.46 0.59 12.55
CA ARG A 36 -32.94 0.00 13.78
C ARG A 36 -31.60 0.69 14.14
N PRO A 37 -31.54 1.59 15.14
CA PRO A 37 -30.30 2.25 15.54
C PRO A 37 -29.30 1.27 16.19
N ASP A 38 -29.80 0.10 16.60
CA ASP A 38 -29.11 -1.06 17.16
C ASP A 38 -28.39 -1.92 16.10
N VAL A 39 -28.60 -1.67 14.81
CA VAL A 39 -27.75 -2.27 13.78
C VAL A 39 -26.44 -1.50 13.74
N VAL A 40 -25.42 -2.04 14.42
CA VAL A 40 -24.03 -1.71 14.14
C VAL A 40 -23.71 -2.21 12.73
N ARG A 41 -24.09 -1.41 11.72
CA ARG A 41 -23.57 -1.61 10.38
C ARG A 41 -22.14 -1.13 10.42
N LEU A 42 -21.22 -2.07 10.56
CA LEU A 42 -19.79 -1.82 10.53
C LEU A 42 -19.40 -1.40 9.11
N ILE A 43 -19.67 -0.14 8.76
CA ILE A 43 -19.21 0.48 7.52
C ILE A 43 -17.74 0.81 7.75
N ARG A 44 -16.87 -0.18 7.54
CA ARG A 44 -15.42 0.04 7.56
C ARG A 44 -15.07 0.86 6.33
N SER A 45 -14.86 2.16 6.51
CA SER A 45 -14.28 3.07 5.49
C SER A 45 -12.79 2.82 5.23
N GLY A 46 -12.24 1.69 5.71
CA GLY A 46 -10.84 1.31 5.57
C GLY A 46 -10.66 -0.02 4.83
N CYS A 47 -9.52 -0.15 4.15
CA CYS A 47 -9.03 -1.33 3.43
C CYS A 47 -8.78 -2.59 4.31
N GLY A 48 -9.78 -3.05 5.06
CA GLY A 48 -9.67 -4.20 5.98
C GLY A 48 -11.02 -4.88 6.26
N ALA A 49 -11.98 -4.76 5.33
CA ALA A 49 -13.33 -5.30 5.47
C ALA A 49 -13.46 -6.76 5.01
N ALA A 50 -12.61 -7.22 4.09
CA ALA A 50 -12.61 -8.60 3.64
C ALA A 50 -11.64 -9.45 4.47
N GLY A 51 -11.94 -10.74 4.65
CA GLY A 51 -10.96 -11.71 5.15
C GLY A 51 -9.78 -11.75 4.19
N VAL A 52 -8.77 -10.93 4.49
CA VAL A 52 -7.66 -10.62 3.59
C VAL A 52 -6.85 -11.86 3.21
N ALA A 53 -6.85 -12.88 4.08
CA ALA A 53 -6.28 -14.19 3.80
C ALA A 53 -7.01 -14.94 2.67
N ALA A 54 -8.35 -14.90 2.62
CA ALA A 54 -9.14 -15.59 1.60
C ALA A 54 -9.02 -14.96 0.20
N LEU A 55 -8.71 -13.66 0.13
CA LEU A 55 -8.50 -12.96 -1.14
C LEU A 55 -7.14 -13.23 -1.79
N GLY A 56 -6.19 -13.77 -1.02
CA GLY A 56 -4.82 -14.03 -1.47
C GLY A 56 -4.59 -15.41 -2.08
N GLU A 57 -5.50 -16.36 -1.90
CA GLU A 57 -5.27 -17.77 -2.24
C GLU A 57 -5.03 -17.99 -3.75
N THR A 58 -5.66 -17.19 -4.61
CA THR A 58 -5.52 -17.29 -6.08
C THR A 58 -4.42 -16.42 -6.67
N LEU A 59 -3.66 -15.69 -5.85
CA LEU A 59 -2.60 -14.82 -6.34
C LEU A 59 -1.36 -15.63 -6.73
N PRO A 60 -0.78 -15.37 -7.92
CA PRO A 60 0.48 -15.98 -8.29
C PRO A 60 1.60 -15.52 -7.35
N ARG A 61 2.63 -16.36 -7.20
CA ARG A 61 3.91 -15.94 -6.65
C ARG A 61 4.60 -15.03 -7.66
N VAL A 62 5.27 -13.98 -7.19
CA VAL A 62 6.03 -13.08 -8.07
C VAL A 62 7.32 -13.78 -8.49
N THR A 63 7.32 -14.24 -9.73
CA THR A 63 8.44 -14.93 -10.37
C THR A 63 9.43 -13.94 -10.96
N GLY A 64 10.66 -14.40 -11.24
CA GLY A 64 11.68 -13.64 -11.93
C GLY A 64 12.91 -13.33 -11.08
N ASP A 65 14.03 -13.19 -11.78
CA ASP A 65 15.38 -13.13 -11.22
C ASP A 65 15.95 -11.71 -11.16
N LEU A 66 15.07 -10.68 -11.17
CA LEU A 66 15.50 -9.31 -11.02
C LEU A 66 16.34 -9.18 -9.74
N ARG A 67 17.58 -8.71 -9.91
CA ARG A 67 18.48 -8.35 -8.81
C ARG A 67 18.95 -6.93 -9.02
N VAL A 68 18.96 -6.16 -7.94
CA VAL A 68 19.28 -4.73 -7.95
C VAL A 68 20.33 -4.46 -6.89
N ALA A 69 21.36 -3.71 -7.26
CA ALA A 69 22.39 -3.24 -6.33
C ALA A 69 21.77 -2.37 -5.23
N ALA A 70 22.21 -2.55 -3.98
CA ALA A 70 21.72 -1.79 -2.85
C ALA A 70 21.93 -0.28 -3.07
N GLU A 71 23.06 0.10 -3.67
CA GLU A 71 23.43 1.48 -3.99
C GLU A 71 22.41 2.13 -4.93
N VAL A 72 21.92 1.37 -5.92
CA VAL A 72 20.87 1.83 -6.85
C VAL A 72 19.58 2.06 -6.08
N LEU A 73 19.15 1.08 -5.26
CA LEU A 73 17.91 1.18 -4.48
C LEU A 73 17.91 2.42 -3.58
N LEU A 74 19.02 2.67 -2.88
CA LEU A 74 19.19 3.81 -1.97
C LEU A 74 19.00 5.17 -2.66
N GLY A 75 19.29 5.27 -3.97
CA GLY A 75 19.06 6.47 -4.76
C GLY A 75 17.61 6.70 -5.22
N LEU A 76 16.81 5.63 -5.34
CA LEU A 76 15.50 5.72 -6.00
C LEU A 76 14.48 6.59 -5.25
N GLY A 77 14.59 6.68 -3.92
CA GLY A 77 13.70 7.53 -3.14
C GLY A 77 13.88 9.02 -3.48
N GLN A 78 15.11 9.43 -3.77
CA GLN A 78 15.42 10.79 -4.21
C GLN A 78 15.04 10.99 -5.68
N ALA A 79 15.36 10.03 -6.56
CA ALA A 79 14.96 10.09 -7.97
C ALA A 79 13.42 10.18 -8.13
N LEU A 80 12.64 9.48 -7.30
CA LEU A 80 11.19 9.61 -7.27
C LEU A 80 10.76 11.02 -6.85
N ARG A 81 11.46 11.65 -5.91
CA ARG A 81 11.16 13.02 -5.47
C ARG A 81 11.42 14.04 -6.58
N GLU A 82 12.48 13.86 -7.35
CA GLU A 82 12.82 14.74 -8.48
C GLU A 82 11.76 14.70 -9.59
N GLY A 83 11.08 13.56 -9.78
CA GLY A 83 9.99 13.41 -10.75
C GLY A 83 8.63 13.98 -10.35
N GLN A 84 8.46 14.56 -9.14
CA GLN A 84 7.16 14.97 -8.60
C GLN A 84 6.84 16.46 -8.80
N GLN A 85 6.52 16.87 -10.03
CA GLN A 85 6.23 18.27 -10.37
C GLN A 85 5.05 18.86 -9.59
N ALA A 86 3.97 18.10 -9.41
CA ALA A 86 2.79 18.58 -8.70
C ALA A 86 3.07 18.74 -7.21
N HIS A 87 3.80 17.81 -6.60
CA HIS A 87 4.25 17.93 -5.22
C HIS A 87 5.13 19.15 -4.99
N HIS A 88 6.07 19.43 -5.90
CA HIS A 88 6.93 20.62 -5.80
C HIS A 88 6.13 21.92 -5.89
N SER A 89 5.04 21.92 -6.64
CA SER A 89 4.22 23.11 -6.86
C SER A 89 3.20 23.36 -5.74
N ALA A 90 2.55 22.30 -5.24
CA ALA A 90 1.39 22.40 -4.37
C ALA A 90 1.47 21.58 -3.07
N GLY A 91 2.45 20.68 -2.96
CA GLY A 91 2.52 19.69 -1.87
C GLY A 91 1.30 18.76 -1.84
N GLY A 92 1.15 18.01 -0.75
CA GLY A 92 -0.08 17.24 -0.45
C GLY A 92 -0.38 16.04 -1.36
N THR A 93 0.46 15.75 -2.36
CA THR A 93 0.34 14.57 -3.23
C THR A 93 1.19 13.41 -2.76
N HIS A 94 0.74 12.20 -3.09
CA HIS A 94 1.54 10.99 -3.13
C HIS A 94 2.04 10.71 -4.55
N ALA A 95 3.10 9.91 -4.64
CA ALA A 95 3.64 9.45 -5.90
C ALA A 95 3.96 7.97 -5.87
N ALA A 96 3.88 7.37 -7.04
CA ALA A 96 4.45 6.07 -7.36
C ALA A 96 5.33 6.21 -8.60
N GLY A 97 6.43 5.48 -8.66
CA GLY A 97 7.29 5.44 -9.83
C GLY A 97 7.89 4.06 -10.06
N LEU A 98 8.09 3.72 -11.33
CA LEU A 98 8.78 2.51 -11.75
C LEU A 98 10.17 2.83 -12.24
N PHE A 99 11.13 2.04 -11.78
CA PHE A 99 12.54 2.18 -12.08
C PHE A 99 13.09 0.89 -12.69
N THR A 100 14.05 1.04 -13.59
CA THR A 100 14.84 -0.10 -14.09
C THR A 100 15.78 -0.63 -13.00
N ALA A 101 16.41 -1.78 -13.25
CA ALA A 101 17.45 -2.33 -12.39
C ALA A 101 18.68 -1.41 -12.23
N THR A 102 18.89 -0.49 -13.17
CA THR A 102 19.98 0.49 -13.17
C THR A 102 19.58 1.81 -12.52
N GLY A 103 18.32 1.95 -12.08
CA GLY A 103 17.80 3.14 -11.41
C GLY A 103 17.27 4.23 -12.35
N GLU A 104 17.10 3.93 -13.63
CA GLU A 104 16.45 4.83 -14.58
C GLU A 104 14.94 4.90 -14.31
N LEU A 105 14.37 6.10 -14.26
CA LEU A 105 12.94 6.32 -14.07
C LEU A 105 12.18 6.01 -15.38
N ALA A 106 11.39 4.94 -15.38
CA ALA A 106 10.54 4.58 -16.53
C ALA A 106 9.23 5.35 -16.54
N VAL A 107 8.57 5.47 -15.38
CA VAL A 107 7.26 6.12 -15.22
C VAL A 107 7.15 6.71 -13.82
N VAL A 108 6.58 7.91 -13.69
CA VAL A 108 6.12 8.48 -12.42
C VAL A 108 4.68 8.95 -12.57
N ALA A 109 3.88 8.77 -11.53
CA ALA A 109 2.56 9.36 -11.44
C ALA A 109 2.28 9.89 -10.03
N GLU A 110 1.56 11.00 -9.98
CA GLU A 110 1.13 11.67 -8.75
C GLU A 110 -0.39 11.61 -8.58
N ASP A 111 -0.83 11.57 -7.33
CA ASP A 111 -2.23 11.68 -6.95
C ASP A 111 -2.37 12.07 -5.47
N ILE A 112 -3.51 12.63 -5.06
CA ILE A 112 -3.81 12.87 -3.64
C ILE A 112 -3.84 11.53 -2.88
N GLY A 113 -4.33 10.45 -3.51
CA GLY A 113 -4.36 9.10 -2.95
C GLY A 113 -3.17 8.24 -3.38
N ARG A 114 -2.44 7.66 -2.42
CA ARG A 114 -1.32 6.74 -2.72
C ARG A 114 -1.72 5.52 -3.58
N HIS A 115 -2.94 5.02 -3.39
CA HIS A 115 -3.47 3.90 -4.17
C HIS A 115 -3.68 4.29 -5.63
N ASN A 116 -4.21 5.48 -5.87
CA ASN A 116 -4.45 6.02 -7.19
C ASN A 116 -3.13 6.31 -7.91
N ALA A 117 -2.13 6.84 -7.21
CA ALA A 117 -0.81 7.06 -7.78
C ALA A 117 -0.21 5.73 -8.31
N LEU A 118 -0.32 4.65 -7.53
CA LEU A 118 0.07 3.31 -7.99
C LEU A 118 -0.77 2.82 -9.18
N ASP A 119 -2.10 2.96 -9.12
CA ASP A 119 -2.98 2.52 -10.21
C ASP A 119 -2.68 3.26 -11.52
N LYS A 120 -2.36 4.56 -11.46
CA LYS A 120 -1.94 5.33 -12.64
C LYS A 120 -0.65 4.78 -13.24
N VAL A 121 0.34 4.44 -12.43
CA VAL A 121 1.61 3.84 -12.91
C VAL A 121 1.34 2.50 -13.58
N ILE A 122 0.60 1.61 -12.93
CA ILE A 122 0.27 0.27 -13.48
C ILE A 122 -0.54 0.44 -14.77
N GLY A 123 -1.60 1.25 -14.74
CA GLY A 123 -2.47 1.50 -15.90
C GLY A 123 -1.71 2.10 -17.09
N TYR A 124 -0.83 3.07 -16.84
CA TYR A 124 0.04 3.64 -17.88
C TYR A 124 0.92 2.58 -18.53
N CYS A 125 1.53 1.69 -17.73
CA CYS A 125 2.39 0.64 -18.24
C CYS A 125 1.61 -0.40 -19.05
N LEU A 126 0.42 -0.80 -18.59
CA LEU A 126 -0.45 -1.72 -19.31
C LEU A 126 -0.86 -1.16 -20.68
N LEU A 127 -1.28 0.12 -20.72
CA LEU A 127 -1.69 0.78 -21.97
C LEU A 127 -0.54 0.91 -22.96
N ARG A 128 0.70 1.07 -22.48
CA ARG A 128 1.90 1.25 -23.32
C ARG A 128 2.76 0.00 -23.47
N ARG A 129 2.31 -1.13 -22.94
CA ARG A 129 3.05 -2.40 -22.95
C ARG A 129 4.47 -2.28 -22.36
N ILE A 130 4.62 -1.47 -21.32
CA ILE A 130 5.88 -1.37 -20.57
C ILE A 130 5.95 -2.57 -19.61
N PRO A 131 7.01 -3.40 -19.66
CA PRO A 131 7.17 -4.52 -18.75
C PRO A 131 7.29 -4.07 -17.29
N LEU A 132 6.59 -4.78 -16.41
CA LEU A 132 6.56 -4.54 -14.96
C LEU A 132 7.44 -5.53 -14.19
N ALA A 133 7.64 -6.72 -14.75
CA ALA A 133 8.32 -7.84 -14.09
C ALA A 133 9.85 -7.66 -13.94
N ASP A 134 10.42 -6.66 -14.61
CA ASP A 134 11.84 -6.31 -14.59
C ASP A 134 12.08 -4.93 -13.95
N LYS A 135 11.11 -4.44 -13.17
CA LYS A 135 11.13 -3.09 -12.57
C LYS A 135 11.05 -3.10 -11.04
N VAL A 136 11.49 -1.99 -10.46
CA VAL A 136 11.32 -1.66 -9.05
C VAL A 136 10.23 -0.60 -8.93
N LEU A 137 9.18 -0.88 -8.15
CA LEU A 137 8.17 0.11 -7.80
C LEU A 137 8.59 0.85 -6.53
N VAL A 138 8.59 2.17 -6.57
CA VAL A 138 8.83 3.03 -5.41
C VAL A 138 7.60 3.89 -5.14
N THR A 139 7.18 4.00 -3.86
CA THR A 139 6.01 4.79 -3.48
C THR A 139 6.31 5.71 -2.28
N THR A 140 5.70 6.89 -2.22
CA THR A 140 5.88 7.81 -1.09
C THR A 140 5.02 7.48 0.13
N GLY A 141 3.86 6.85 -0.08
CA GLY A 141 2.93 6.46 0.99
C GLY A 141 3.32 5.15 1.69
N ARG A 142 2.61 4.80 2.77
CA ARG A 142 2.76 3.50 3.45
C ARG A 142 2.38 2.34 2.53
N ALA A 143 3.15 1.25 2.58
CA ALA A 143 2.78 0.00 1.92
C ALA A 143 1.73 -0.76 2.74
N SER A 144 0.45 -0.52 2.44
CA SER A 144 -0.66 -1.33 2.97
C SER A 144 -0.80 -2.65 2.22
N TYR A 145 -1.58 -3.60 2.78
CA TYR A 145 -1.90 -4.85 2.09
C TYR A 145 -2.33 -4.64 0.63
N GLU A 146 -3.29 -3.73 0.39
CA GLU A 146 -3.78 -3.41 -0.95
C GLU A 146 -2.67 -2.93 -1.92
N MET A 147 -1.67 -2.22 -1.42
CA MET A 147 -0.56 -1.73 -2.25
C MET A 147 0.32 -2.91 -2.68
N ALA A 148 0.64 -3.80 -1.74
CA ALA A 148 1.36 -5.03 -2.02
C ALA A 148 0.54 -5.97 -2.93
N LEU A 149 -0.77 -6.08 -2.72
CA LEU A 149 -1.69 -6.85 -3.55
C LEU A 149 -1.66 -6.40 -5.00
N LYS A 150 -1.75 -5.10 -5.25
CA LYS A 150 -1.68 -4.53 -6.60
C LYS A 150 -0.33 -4.81 -7.26
N ALA A 151 0.76 -4.66 -6.51
CA ALA A 151 2.10 -4.95 -7.02
C ALA A 151 2.28 -6.44 -7.36
N VAL A 152 1.84 -7.35 -6.50
CA VAL A 152 1.86 -8.80 -6.74
C VAL A 152 1.02 -9.16 -7.98
N ARG A 153 -0.22 -8.65 -8.06
CA ARG A 153 -1.08 -8.87 -9.23
C ARG A 153 -0.47 -8.34 -10.52
N ALA A 154 0.26 -7.24 -10.44
CA ALA A 154 0.97 -6.64 -11.57
C ALA A 154 2.30 -7.36 -11.90
N GLY A 155 2.71 -8.35 -11.11
CA GLY A 155 3.95 -9.10 -11.30
C GLY A 155 5.21 -8.29 -11.00
N ILE A 156 5.13 -7.22 -10.21
CA ILE A 156 6.28 -6.38 -9.88
C ILE A 156 7.11 -7.06 -8.77
N PRO A 157 8.40 -7.39 -9.00
CA PRO A 157 9.22 -8.19 -8.07
C PRO A 157 9.73 -7.44 -6.84
N ILE A 158 9.89 -6.12 -6.91
CA ILE A 158 10.42 -5.31 -5.82
C ILE A 158 9.53 -4.08 -5.61
N VAL A 159 9.07 -3.91 -4.36
CA VAL A 159 8.34 -2.72 -3.91
C VAL A 159 9.14 -2.05 -2.81
N ALA A 160 9.52 -0.80 -3.01
CA ALA A 160 10.10 0.05 -1.98
C ALA A 160 9.16 1.20 -1.59
N THR A 161 9.11 1.53 -0.31
CA THR A 161 8.38 2.69 0.19
C THR A 161 9.27 3.60 1.04
N ILE A 162 9.06 4.90 0.89
CA ILE A 162 9.68 5.93 1.75
C ILE A 162 9.21 5.80 3.21
N SER A 163 8.03 5.22 3.42
CA SER A 163 7.39 5.08 4.72
C SER A 163 7.40 3.61 5.21
N ALA A 164 6.55 3.29 6.18
CA ALA A 164 6.46 1.97 6.79
C ALA A 164 5.51 1.03 6.01
N PRO A 165 5.85 -0.25 5.84
CA PRO A 165 4.88 -1.26 5.48
C PRO A 165 3.97 -1.65 6.67
N THR A 166 2.80 -2.19 6.38
CA THR A 166 1.92 -2.82 7.39
C THR A 166 2.27 -4.29 7.59
N SER A 167 1.98 -4.85 8.76
CA SER A 167 2.20 -6.28 9.04
C SER A 167 1.54 -7.20 8.01
N LEU A 168 0.34 -6.85 7.56
CA LEU A 168 -0.41 -7.62 6.57
C LEU A 168 0.20 -7.52 5.16
N ALA A 169 0.83 -6.38 4.83
CA ALA A 169 1.60 -6.25 3.59
C ALA A 169 2.87 -7.09 3.62
N VAL A 170 3.56 -7.15 4.77
CA VAL A 170 4.74 -8.00 4.95
C VAL A 170 4.35 -9.47 4.81
N GLN A 171 3.26 -9.91 5.46
CA GLN A 171 2.75 -11.29 5.33
C GLN A 171 2.43 -11.64 3.88
N LEU A 172 1.67 -10.79 3.16
CA LEU A 172 1.38 -11.02 1.75
C LEU A 172 2.66 -11.06 0.91
N ALA A 173 3.61 -10.15 1.16
CA ALA A 173 4.85 -10.08 0.40
C ALA A 173 5.71 -11.34 0.61
N GLU A 174 5.75 -11.85 1.85
CA GLU A 174 6.44 -13.09 2.19
C GLU A 174 5.79 -14.27 1.46
N ASP A 175 4.47 -14.42 1.54
CA ASP A 175 3.75 -15.53 0.92
C ASP A 175 3.84 -15.53 -0.60
N ARG A 176 3.89 -14.34 -1.22
CA ARG A 176 3.86 -14.15 -2.67
C ARG A 176 5.20 -13.84 -3.29
N GLU A 177 6.30 -14.02 -2.56
CA GLU A 177 7.66 -13.83 -3.08
C GLU A 177 7.94 -12.42 -3.61
N LEU A 178 7.29 -11.41 -3.05
CA LEU A 178 7.55 -10.01 -3.33
C LEU A 178 8.66 -9.50 -2.40
N THR A 179 9.69 -8.87 -2.94
CA THR A 179 10.68 -8.16 -2.13
C THR A 179 10.08 -6.84 -1.67
N LEU A 180 9.82 -6.71 -0.36
CA LEU A 180 9.24 -5.51 0.23
C LEU A 180 10.29 -4.74 1.03
N ILE A 181 10.50 -3.48 0.66
CA ILE A 181 11.47 -2.57 1.27
C ILE A 181 10.70 -1.40 1.88
N GLY A 182 11.01 -1.07 3.13
CA GLY A 182 10.44 0.08 3.83
C GLY A 182 11.50 1.06 4.28
N TYR A 183 11.06 2.26 4.67
CA TYR A 183 11.92 3.34 5.14
C TYR A 183 13.08 3.66 4.18
N LEU A 184 12.84 3.59 2.87
CA LEU A 184 13.82 3.95 1.85
C LEU A 184 14.04 5.47 1.83
N ARG A 185 14.93 5.97 2.68
CA ARG A 185 15.21 7.40 2.82
C ARG A 185 16.49 7.65 3.61
N GLY A 186 17.19 8.73 3.27
CA GLY A 186 18.39 9.15 4.01
C GLY A 186 19.52 8.12 3.94
N GLY A 187 19.75 7.53 2.77
CA GLY A 187 20.83 6.57 2.55
C GLY A 187 20.66 5.24 3.27
N ARG A 188 19.45 4.92 3.75
CA ARG A 188 19.12 3.64 4.39
C ARG A 188 17.82 3.07 3.86
N MET A 189 17.66 1.76 4.06
CA MET A 189 16.45 1.01 3.77
C MET A 189 16.34 -0.19 4.70
N ASN A 190 15.11 -0.65 4.93
CA ASN A 190 14.84 -1.89 5.64
C ASN A 190 14.23 -2.89 4.67
N VAL A 191 14.90 -4.01 4.42
CA VAL A 191 14.36 -5.11 3.62
C VAL A 191 13.55 -6.02 4.54
N TYR A 192 12.25 -6.14 4.29
CA TYR A 192 11.32 -6.92 5.13
C TYR A 192 11.14 -8.36 4.66
N THR A 193 11.19 -8.58 3.35
CA THR A 193 10.90 -9.89 2.74
C THR A 193 11.79 -10.10 1.51
N HIS A 194 12.11 -11.36 1.21
CA HIS A 194 12.79 -11.80 -0.03
C HIS A 194 14.03 -10.97 -0.42
N SER A 195 14.99 -10.84 0.49
CA SER A 195 16.23 -10.05 0.29
C SER A 195 17.13 -10.56 -0.84
N ARG A 196 16.90 -11.77 -1.37
CA ARG A 196 17.63 -12.36 -2.50
C ARG A 196 17.70 -11.50 -3.78
N ARG A 197 16.83 -10.49 -3.91
CA ARG A 197 16.81 -9.53 -5.04
C ARG A 197 17.62 -8.26 -4.78
N VAL A 198 18.18 -8.11 -3.59
CA VAL A 198 19.04 -6.98 -3.20
C VAL A 198 20.49 -7.47 -3.17
N MET A 199 21.34 -6.89 -4.00
CA MET A 199 22.77 -7.21 -4.03
C MET A 199 23.53 -6.22 -3.14
N THR A 200 24.34 -6.75 -2.22
CA THR A 200 25.19 -5.99 -1.29
C THR A 200 26.65 -6.13 -1.65
#